data_AF-A0AAP8FWW2-F1
#
_entry.id   AF-A0AAP8FWW2-F1
#
_cell.length_a   1.000
_cell.length_b   1.000
_cell.length_c   1.000
_cell.angle_alpha   90.00
_cell.angle_beta   90.00
_cell.angle_gamma   90.00
#
_symmetry.space_group_name_H-M   'P 1'
#
loop_
_entity.id
_entity.type
_entity.pdbx_description
1 polymer ?
#
loop_
_entity_poly.entity_id
_entity_poly.type
_entity_poly.pdbx_seq_one_letter_code
_entity_poly.pdbx_strand_id
1 'polypeptide(L)'
;MATIAKISNGASAASALNYALGQNRPMHEKTEQWLQDHQLERPVELTNCRAVAVGGTNGIDPFIAKEQFDVIRQLHNQTKESNQVLRITQSFALDELNPKVQKDWQKANDLGVELAENLYPNHQSAVYTHLDGKNHVLHNHIIVNKVNLETGKKLREQKGESVQRAREMNDRLASRENWHILEPPKERQTETEKELIAKNEYSYMDDLRERINKSLQDVSVSSYETFKERLSDNGVILSERGQTFSYAFLDANNKQRRARETRLGSDFGRETILHELEKRTKQNEFSAVEQREPALTPLERDTQQRESEIVSLEQAIEPRKSEALKRESTINRFIDTIKQFAGRVPELTQRVTRKLKQTKEKILDDFERRFSKDMKNYEQEQQKSLEKQANRDVQSEKKPTKDHDRGMSR
;
A
#
# COMPACT_ATOMS: atom_id res chain seq x y z
N MET A 1 5.83 11.17 3.93
CA MET A 1 5.50 10.03 4.75
C MET A 1 4.00 9.82 4.73
N ALA A 2 3.61 8.59 4.41
CA ALA A 2 2.25 8.12 4.43
C ALA A 2 1.79 8.18 5.89
N THR A 3 0.72 8.92 6.17
CA THR A 3 0.33 9.21 7.55
C THR A 3 -1.17 9.24 7.74
N ILE A 4 -1.59 8.86 8.95
CA ILE A 4 -2.96 9.10 9.41
C ILE A 4 -3.02 10.51 10.01
N ALA A 5 -3.50 11.46 9.20
CA ALA A 5 -3.62 12.86 9.59
C ALA A 5 -4.72 13.10 10.63
N LYS A 6 -5.86 12.40 10.50
CA LYS A 6 -7.01 12.61 11.39
C LYS A 6 -7.93 11.41 11.43
N ILE A 7 -8.42 11.07 12.62
CA ILE A 7 -9.58 10.18 12.82
C ILE A 7 -10.64 10.94 13.59
N SER A 8 -11.88 10.93 13.10
CA SER A 8 -12.97 11.64 13.76
C SER A 8 -14.32 10.99 13.52
N ASN A 9 -15.23 11.13 14.48
CA ASN A 9 -16.61 10.69 14.31
C ASN A 9 -17.39 11.71 13.44
N GLY A 10 -18.33 11.20 12.64
CA GLY A 10 -19.27 12.00 11.86
C GLY A 10 -20.71 11.71 12.29
N ALA A 11 -21.50 12.76 12.49
CA ALA A 11 -22.90 12.61 12.88
C ALA A 11 -23.75 12.02 11.75
N SER A 12 -23.58 12.54 10.52
CA SER A 12 -24.34 12.15 9.34
C SER A 12 -23.44 11.47 8.30
N ALA A 13 -23.84 10.27 7.86
CA ALA A 13 -23.20 9.56 6.76
C ALA A 13 -23.33 10.34 5.45
N ALA A 14 -24.53 10.86 5.16
CA ALA A 14 -24.81 11.60 3.93
C ALA A 14 -23.93 12.85 3.81
N SER A 15 -23.80 13.63 4.88
CA SER A 15 -22.94 14.82 4.89
C SER A 15 -21.47 14.45 4.65
N ALA A 16 -20.98 13.40 5.33
CA ALA A 16 -19.59 12.97 5.21
C ALA A 16 -19.26 12.44 3.80
N LEU A 17 -20.14 11.63 3.21
CA LEU A 17 -19.97 11.08 1.87
C LEU A 17 -20.09 12.15 0.78
N ASN A 18 -21.07 13.05 0.88
CA ASN A 18 -21.22 14.16 -0.07
C ASN A 18 -20.01 15.10 -0.03
N TYR A 19 -19.47 15.38 1.16
CA TYR A 19 -18.26 16.16 1.30
C TYR A 19 -17.05 15.45 0.68
N ALA A 20 -16.87 14.16 0.97
CA ALA A 20 -15.73 13.37 0.52
C ALA A 20 -15.76 13.08 -0.99
N LEU A 21 -16.92 12.81 -1.60
CA LEU A 21 -17.00 12.72 -3.07
C LEU A 21 -16.86 14.11 -3.71
N GLY A 22 -17.43 15.14 -3.07
CA GLY A 22 -17.44 16.50 -3.59
C GLY A 22 -18.24 16.62 -4.89
N GLN A 23 -19.30 15.83 -5.05
CA GLN A 23 -20.15 15.85 -6.23
C GLN A 23 -20.80 17.24 -6.41
N ASN A 24 -20.82 17.75 -7.64
CA ASN A 24 -21.33 19.06 -8.01
C ASN A 24 -20.63 20.21 -7.25
N ARG A 25 -19.40 19.99 -6.80
CA ARG A 25 -18.54 21.04 -6.28
C ARG A 25 -17.37 21.22 -7.25
N PRO A 26 -17.12 22.45 -7.72
CA PRO A 26 -15.97 22.69 -8.57
C PRO A 26 -14.69 22.36 -7.78
N MET A 27 -13.65 21.98 -8.53
CA MET A 27 -12.30 21.92 -7.99
C MET A 27 -11.90 23.32 -7.51
N HIS A 28 -11.03 23.41 -6.50
CA HIS A 28 -10.49 24.71 -6.12
C HIS A 28 -9.72 25.33 -7.29
N GLU A 29 -9.96 26.61 -7.60
CA GLU A 29 -9.38 27.32 -8.75
C GLU A 29 -7.86 27.12 -8.87
N LYS A 30 -7.13 27.23 -7.75
CA LYS A 30 -5.68 26.99 -7.71
C LYS A 30 -5.29 25.57 -8.14
N THR A 31 -6.08 24.59 -7.72
CA THR A 31 -5.86 23.18 -8.07
C THR A 31 -6.25 22.89 -9.51
N GLU A 32 -7.30 23.52 -10.01
CA GLU A 32 -7.72 23.42 -11.41
C GLU A 32 -6.67 24.00 -12.35
N GLN A 33 -6.15 25.21 -12.04
CA GLN A 33 -5.03 25.80 -12.76
C GLN A 33 -3.79 24.89 -12.70
N TRP A 34 -3.46 24.35 -11.53
CA TRP A 34 -2.32 23.44 -11.38
C TRP A 34 -2.44 22.18 -12.24
N LEU A 35 -3.65 21.59 -12.35
CA LEU A 35 -3.89 20.45 -13.23
C LEU A 35 -3.68 20.82 -14.71
N GLN A 36 -4.15 21.99 -15.13
CA GLN A 36 -3.97 22.50 -16.50
C GLN A 36 -2.49 22.74 -16.81
N ASP A 37 -1.76 23.42 -15.92
CA ASP A 37 -0.33 23.73 -16.09
C ASP A 37 0.53 22.47 -16.25
N HIS A 38 0.09 21.35 -15.67
CA HIS A 38 0.79 20.06 -15.73
C HIS A 38 0.18 19.08 -16.74
N GLN A 39 -0.83 19.49 -17.52
CA GLN A 39 -1.51 18.66 -18.53
C GLN A 39 -2.12 17.38 -17.96
N LEU A 40 -2.69 17.47 -16.75
CA LEU A 40 -3.27 16.35 -16.03
C LEU A 40 -4.79 16.35 -16.18
N GLU A 41 -5.33 15.34 -16.85
CA GLU A 41 -6.78 15.17 -17.02
C GLU A 41 -7.38 14.38 -15.86
N ARG A 42 -8.63 14.69 -15.50
CA ARG A 42 -9.36 13.90 -14.49
C ARG A 42 -10.16 12.78 -15.16
N PRO A 43 -10.40 11.65 -14.47
CA PRO A 43 -11.29 10.62 -14.99
C PRO A 43 -12.67 11.20 -15.33
N VAL A 44 -13.23 10.77 -16.46
CA VAL A 44 -14.48 11.33 -17.02
C VAL A 44 -15.62 11.25 -16.00
N GLU A 45 -15.70 10.16 -15.24
CA GLU A 45 -16.73 9.95 -14.21
C GLU A 45 -16.60 10.92 -13.03
N LEU A 46 -15.42 11.50 -12.83
CA LEU A 46 -15.06 12.36 -11.71
C LEU A 46 -14.90 13.83 -12.10
N THR A 47 -15.18 14.19 -13.36
CA THR A 47 -15.08 15.58 -13.85
C THR A 47 -15.89 16.56 -13.01
N ASN A 48 -17.06 16.12 -12.51
CA ASN A 48 -17.95 16.91 -11.65
C ASN A 48 -17.75 16.64 -10.14
N CYS A 49 -16.63 16.01 -9.76
CA CYS A 49 -16.28 15.66 -8.38
C CYS A 49 -14.94 16.30 -8.00
N ARG A 50 -14.73 16.53 -6.69
CA ARG A 50 -13.41 16.93 -6.19
C ARG A 50 -12.44 15.75 -6.08
N ALA A 51 -12.99 14.54 -5.90
CA ALA A 51 -12.18 13.34 -5.91
C ALA A 51 -11.56 13.09 -7.29
N VAL A 52 -10.34 12.57 -7.30
CA VAL A 52 -9.59 12.19 -8.51
C VAL A 52 -9.47 10.67 -8.67
N ALA A 53 -9.72 9.91 -7.59
CA ALA A 53 -9.89 8.46 -7.61
C ALA A 53 -10.88 8.06 -6.50
N VAL A 54 -11.61 6.95 -6.71
CA VAL A 54 -12.64 6.46 -5.78
C VAL A 54 -12.62 4.93 -5.66
N GLY A 55 -12.92 4.44 -4.46
CA GLY A 55 -12.93 3.02 -4.14
C GLY A 55 -13.79 2.72 -2.93
N GLY A 56 -14.05 1.45 -2.66
CA GLY A 56 -14.93 1.06 -1.58
C GLY A 56 -14.80 -0.41 -1.21
N THR A 57 -15.11 -0.71 0.05
CA THR A 57 -15.03 -2.04 0.63
C THR A 57 -16.42 -2.67 0.70
N ASN A 58 -16.48 -3.99 0.85
CA ASN A 58 -17.75 -4.68 1.12
C ASN A 58 -18.89 -4.35 0.13
N GLY A 59 -18.54 -4.25 -1.16
CA GLY A 59 -19.49 -4.04 -2.25
C GLY A 59 -19.98 -2.59 -2.36
N ILE A 60 -19.30 -1.64 -1.72
CA ILE A 60 -19.59 -0.21 -1.87
C ILE A 60 -19.23 0.26 -3.27
N ASP A 61 -20.21 0.86 -3.92
CA ASP A 61 -20.03 1.77 -5.04
C ASP A 61 -19.96 3.20 -4.47
N PRO A 62 -18.82 3.90 -4.62
CA PRO A 62 -18.62 5.25 -4.07
C PRO A 62 -19.66 6.27 -4.52
N PHE A 63 -20.26 6.12 -5.70
CA PHE A 63 -21.24 7.08 -6.22
C PHE A 63 -22.62 6.95 -5.57
N ILE A 64 -22.88 5.81 -4.90
CA ILE A 64 -24.17 5.51 -4.26
C ILE A 64 -23.98 5.03 -2.81
N ALA A 65 -22.78 5.27 -2.25
CA ALA A 65 -22.40 4.84 -0.91
C ALA A 65 -23.37 5.36 0.15
N LYS A 66 -23.98 6.53 -0.08
CA LYS A 66 -25.00 7.12 0.81
C LYS A 66 -26.19 6.18 0.93
N GLU A 67 -26.76 5.75 -0.19
CA GLU A 67 -27.90 4.83 -0.20
C GLU A 67 -27.52 3.46 0.36
N GLN A 68 -26.32 2.95 0.05
CA GLN A 68 -25.87 1.66 0.58
C GLN A 68 -25.71 1.69 2.10
N PHE A 69 -25.12 2.75 2.66
CA PHE A 69 -25.01 2.92 4.11
C PHE A 69 -26.39 3.07 4.76
N ASP A 70 -27.32 3.75 4.08
CA ASP A 70 -28.67 3.93 4.58
C ASP A 70 -29.45 2.63 4.64
N VAL A 71 -29.36 1.77 3.61
CA VAL A 71 -29.96 0.44 3.63
C VAL A 71 -29.49 -0.33 4.86
N ILE A 72 -28.18 -0.48 5.08
CA ILE A 72 -27.65 -1.24 6.22
C ILE A 72 -28.09 -0.66 7.56
N ARG A 73 -28.13 0.67 7.69
CA ARG A 73 -28.65 1.32 8.91
C ARG A 73 -30.13 1.01 9.14
N GLN A 74 -30.96 1.07 8.11
CA GLN A 74 -32.39 0.78 8.22
C GLN A 74 -32.64 -0.71 8.52
N LEU A 75 -31.91 -1.62 7.87
CA LEU A 75 -32.02 -3.07 8.09
C LEU A 75 -31.77 -3.45 9.57
N HIS A 76 -30.77 -2.83 10.18
CA HIS A 76 -30.36 -3.10 11.56
C HIS A 76 -31.02 -2.17 12.60
N ASN A 77 -32.05 -1.40 12.21
CA ASN A 77 -32.71 -0.40 13.07
C ASN A 77 -31.75 0.62 13.71
N GLN A 78 -30.63 0.91 13.05
CA GLN A 78 -29.61 1.88 13.48
C GLN A 78 -29.82 3.26 12.81
N THR A 79 -31.06 3.75 12.83
CA THR A 79 -31.48 4.94 12.06
C THR A 79 -31.19 6.27 12.74
N LYS A 80 -30.75 6.28 14.00
CA LYS A 80 -30.44 7.51 14.74
C LYS A 80 -29.47 8.40 13.98
N GLU A 81 -29.81 9.68 13.84
CA GLU A 81 -29.00 10.72 13.19
C GLU A 81 -27.85 11.24 14.07
N SER A 82 -27.14 10.33 14.71
CA SER A 82 -25.95 10.66 15.45
C SER A 82 -24.91 9.57 15.36
N ASN A 83 -23.65 10.00 15.21
CA ASN A 83 -22.47 9.15 15.19
C ASN A 83 -22.64 7.97 14.21
N GLN A 84 -22.93 8.29 12.94
CA GLN A 84 -23.20 7.29 11.89
C GLN A 84 -21.93 6.78 11.21
N VAL A 85 -20.86 7.59 11.17
CA VAL A 85 -19.63 7.26 10.45
C VAL A 85 -18.38 7.53 11.27
N LEU A 86 -17.32 6.80 10.96
CA LEU A 86 -15.95 7.15 11.29
C LEU A 86 -15.29 7.73 10.04
N ARG A 87 -14.52 8.81 10.20
CA ARG A 87 -13.79 9.48 9.11
C ARG A 87 -12.30 9.37 9.39
N ILE A 88 -11.56 8.87 8.42
CA ILE A 88 -10.10 8.77 8.47
C ILE A 88 -9.54 9.57 7.30
N THR A 89 -8.55 10.42 7.59
CA THR A 89 -7.76 11.11 6.58
C THR A 89 -6.38 10.51 6.56
N GLN A 90 -6.01 9.93 5.42
CA GLN A 90 -4.68 9.40 5.14
C GLN A 90 -4.01 10.30 4.10
N SER A 91 -2.74 10.63 4.26
CA SER A 91 -2.01 11.52 3.36
C SER A 91 -0.68 10.89 2.96
N PHE A 92 -0.20 11.18 1.76
CA PHE A 92 1.05 10.66 1.20
C PHE A 92 1.96 11.82 0.84
N ALA A 93 3.27 11.71 1.06
CA ALA A 93 4.21 12.74 0.62
C ALA A 93 4.62 12.56 -0.84
N LEU A 94 5.22 13.62 -1.38
CA LEU A 94 5.59 13.73 -2.80
C LEU A 94 6.70 12.76 -3.22
N ASP A 95 7.53 12.33 -2.28
CA ASP A 95 8.56 11.30 -2.47
C ASP A 95 8.01 9.87 -2.44
N GLU A 96 6.77 9.69 -2.00
CA GLU A 96 6.08 8.39 -1.95
C GLU A 96 5.12 8.22 -3.12
N LEU A 97 4.25 9.21 -3.33
CA LEU A 97 3.30 9.27 -4.44
C LEU A 97 3.32 10.66 -5.08
N ASN A 98 3.49 10.69 -6.39
CA ASN A 98 3.60 11.92 -7.14
C ASN A 98 2.23 12.31 -7.72
N PRO A 99 1.63 13.44 -7.30
CA PRO A 99 0.33 13.88 -7.81
C PRO A 99 0.36 14.22 -9.31
N LYS A 100 1.54 14.37 -9.91
CA LYS A 100 1.71 14.56 -11.37
C LYS A 100 1.66 13.26 -12.16
N VAL A 101 1.54 12.11 -11.49
CA VAL A 101 1.44 10.81 -12.14
C VAL A 101 0.05 10.26 -11.85
N GLN A 102 -0.84 10.25 -12.86
CA GLN A 102 -2.24 9.84 -12.68
C GLN A 102 -2.40 8.42 -12.10
N LYS A 103 -1.46 7.50 -12.41
CA LYS A 103 -1.47 6.15 -11.84
C LYS A 103 -1.34 6.16 -10.30
N ASP A 104 -0.65 7.15 -9.74
CA ASP A 104 -0.46 7.29 -8.30
C ASP A 104 -1.74 7.73 -7.60
N TRP A 105 -2.69 8.35 -8.32
CA TRP A 105 -4.02 8.70 -7.78
C TRP A 105 -4.81 7.43 -7.45
N GLN A 106 -4.80 6.47 -8.36
CA GLN A 106 -5.45 5.18 -8.13
C GLN A 106 -4.69 4.39 -7.06
N LYS A 107 -3.35 4.35 -7.11
CA LYS A 107 -2.53 3.70 -6.08
C LYS A 107 -2.80 4.25 -4.67
N ALA A 108 -2.91 5.57 -4.53
CA ALA A 108 -3.31 6.20 -3.27
C ALA A 108 -4.67 5.67 -2.80
N ASN A 109 -5.64 5.59 -3.71
CA ASN A 109 -6.98 5.09 -3.40
C ASN A 109 -6.96 3.63 -2.95
N ASP A 110 -6.27 2.76 -3.69
CA ASP A 110 -6.18 1.32 -3.43
C ASP A 110 -5.56 1.05 -2.05
N LEU A 111 -4.49 1.79 -1.70
CA LEU A 111 -3.90 1.74 -0.35
C LEU A 111 -4.88 2.19 0.73
N GLY A 112 -5.74 3.17 0.43
CA GLY A 112 -6.80 3.61 1.35
C GLY A 112 -7.93 2.59 1.51
N VAL A 113 -8.27 1.87 0.44
CA VAL A 113 -9.24 0.76 0.45
C VAL A 113 -8.69 -0.38 1.29
N GLU A 114 -7.46 -0.82 1.03
CA GLU A 114 -6.80 -1.89 1.78
C GLU A 114 -6.64 -1.54 3.27
N LEU A 115 -6.27 -0.29 3.58
CA LEU A 115 -6.24 0.21 4.95
C LEU A 115 -7.62 0.04 5.64
N ALA A 116 -8.69 0.40 4.94
CA ALA A 116 -10.05 0.30 5.47
C ALA A 116 -10.52 -1.15 5.64
N GLU A 117 -10.18 -2.04 4.71
CA GLU A 117 -10.50 -3.47 4.79
C GLU A 117 -9.81 -4.14 5.97
N ASN A 118 -8.53 -3.83 6.17
CA ASN A 118 -7.76 -4.39 7.27
C ASN A 118 -8.21 -3.85 8.65
N LEU A 119 -8.57 -2.56 8.73
CA LEU A 119 -9.01 -1.97 9.99
C LEU A 119 -10.45 -2.33 10.38
N TYR A 120 -11.34 -2.44 9.38
CA TYR A 120 -12.78 -2.58 9.59
C TYR A 120 -13.41 -3.60 8.61
N PRO A 121 -12.98 -4.88 8.65
CA PRO A 121 -13.38 -5.88 7.65
C PRO A 121 -14.90 -6.10 7.57
N ASN A 122 -15.62 -5.95 8.69
CA ASN A 122 -17.06 -6.16 8.78
C ASN A 122 -17.88 -4.85 8.68
N HIS A 123 -17.26 -3.77 8.21
CA HIS A 123 -17.90 -2.47 8.01
C HIS A 123 -17.72 -1.99 6.57
N GLN A 124 -18.74 -1.33 6.05
CA GLN A 124 -18.66 -0.72 4.73
C GLN A 124 -17.83 0.55 4.78
N SER A 125 -16.91 0.72 3.85
CA SER A 125 -16.11 1.94 3.74
C SER A 125 -16.11 2.47 2.31
N ALA A 126 -16.18 3.79 2.17
CA ALA A 126 -16.00 4.49 0.90
C ALA A 126 -14.74 5.35 0.98
N VAL A 127 -13.90 5.31 -0.04
CA VAL A 127 -12.59 5.96 -0.11
C VAL A 127 -12.55 6.91 -1.29
N TYR A 128 -12.24 8.18 -1.01
CA TYR A 128 -12.17 9.24 -2.02
C TYR A 128 -10.80 9.92 -1.95
N THR A 129 -10.04 9.87 -3.03
CA THR A 129 -8.69 10.46 -3.10
C THR A 129 -8.77 11.86 -3.66
N HIS A 130 -8.17 12.82 -2.96
CA HIS A 130 -8.14 14.25 -3.28
C HIS A 130 -6.69 14.71 -3.47
N LEU A 131 -6.50 15.82 -4.18
CA LEU A 131 -5.21 16.49 -4.39
C LEU A 131 -5.29 18.01 -4.18
N ASP A 132 -6.38 18.49 -3.55
CA ASP A 132 -6.66 19.90 -3.29
C ASP A 132 -6.10 20.40 -1.95
N GLY A 133 -5.16 19.67 -1.36
CA GLY A 133 -4.45 20.02 -0.13
C GLY A 133 -3.24 20.93 -0.37
N LYS A 134 -2.46 21.17 0.70
CA LYS A 134 -1.18 21.89 0.59
C LYS A 134 -0.22 21.13 -0.34
N ASN A 135 0.46 21.85 -1.23
CA ASN A 135 1.40 21.29 -2.21
C ASN A 135 0.81 20.19 -3.11
N HIS A 136 -0.52 20.15 -3.25
CA HIS A 136 -1.25 19.15 -4.05
C HIS A 136 -0.94 17.69 -3.68
N VAL A 137 -0.56 17.43 -2.42
CA VAL A 137 -0.30 16.07 -1.95
C VAL A 137 -1.57 15.21 -2.02
N LEU A 138 -1.40 13.97 -2.45
CA LEU A 138 -2.49 13.00 -2.48
C LEU A 138 -2.93 12.67 -1.06
N HIS A 139 -4.25 12.64 -0.85
CA HIS A 139 -4.82 12.25 0.43
C HIS A 139 -6.17 11.58 0.26
N ASN A 140 -6.45 10.58 1.10
CA ASN A 140 -7.70 9.85 1.11
C ASN A 140 -8.64 10.37 2.19
N HIS A 141 -9.90 10.53 1.83
CA HIS A 141 -11.03 10.58 2.74
C HIS A 141 -11.67 9.19 2.80
N ILE A 142 -11.42 8.47 3.89
CA ILE A 142 -12.00 7.15 4.15
C ILE A 142 -13.19 7.33 5.10
N ILE A 143 -14.38 6.96 4.62
CA ILE A 143 -15.65 7.10 5.35
C ILE A 143 -16.18 5.71 5.67
N VAL A 144 -16.14 5.33 6.95
CA VAL A 144 -16.53 4.00 7.43
C VAL A 144 -17.94 4.06 8.03
N ASN A 145 -18.84 3.19 7.57
CA ASN A 145 -20.16 2.98 8.17
C ASN A 145 -19.99 2.34 9.55
N LYS A 146 -20.51 2.98 10.59
CA LYS A 146 -20.39 2.42 11.94
C LYS A 146 -21.25 1.19 12.16
N VAL A 147 -22.25 0.93 11.33
CA VAL A 147 -23.07 -0.27 11.50
C VAL A 147 -22.32 -1.47 10.93
N ASN A 148 -22.10 -2.47 11.78
CA ASN A 148 -21.53 -3.74 11.38
C ASN A 148 -22.51 -4.48 10.45
N LEU A 149 -22.00 -5.02 9.35
CA LEU A 149 -22.81 -5.64 8.30
C LEU A 149 -23.64 -6.83 8.80
N GLU A 150 -23.04 -7.65 9.66
CA GLU A 150 -23.65 -8.90 10.13
C GLU A 150 -24.46 -8.69 11.40
N THR A 151 -23.83 -8.07 12.41
CA THR A 151 -24.40 -7.98 13.76
C THR A 151 -25.30 -6.76 13.97
N GLY A 152 -25.23 -5.76 13.08
CA GLY A 152 -25.93 -4.49 13.24
C GLY A 152 -25.42 -3.61 14.39
N LYS A 153 -24.42 -4.06 15.15
CA LYS A 153 -23.84 -3.31 16.26
C LYS A 153 -23.03 -2.13 15.73
N LYS A 154 -23.10 -1.00 16.44
CA LYS A 154 -22.28 0.18 16.12
C LYS A 154 -20.83 -0.03 16.51
N LEU A 155 -19.92 0.37 15.63
CA LEU A 155 -18.49 0.46 15.86
C LEU A 155 -18.22 1.38 17.05
N ARG A 156 -17.53 0.84 18.06
CA ARG A 156 -17.09 1.56 19.25
C ARG A 156 -15.57 1.58 19.27
N GLU A 157 -15.02 2.74 18.94
CA GLU A 157 -13.58 2.99 19.04
C GLU A 157 -13.28 3.70 20.36
N GLN A 158 -12.26 3.24 21.07
CA GLN A 158 -11.68 4.02 22.15
C GLN A 158 -10.81 5.14 21.54
N LYS A 159 -10.89 6.33 22.16
CA LYS A 159 -10.12 7.49 21.72
C LYS A 159 -8.65 7.24 22.06
N GLY A 160 -7.77 7.24 21.06
CA GLY A 160 -6.35 6.89 21.20
C GLY A 160 -6.01 5.55 20.55
N GLU A 161 -6.67 4.47 20.96
CA GLU A 161 -6.46 3.12 20.39
C GLU A 161 -6.75 3.08 18.88
N SER A 162 -7.84 3.73 18.45
CA SER A 162 -8.20 3.86 17.02
C SER A 162 -7.10 4.51 16.18
N VAL A 163 -6.45 5.55 16.73
CA VAL A 163 -5.37 6.28 16.04
C VAL A 163 -4.13 5.41 15.97
N GLN A 164 -3.80 4.73 17.06
CA GLN A 164 -2.67 3.81 17.10
C GLN A 164 -2.82 2.66 16.11
N ARG A 165 -3.95 1.93 16.12
CA ARG A 165 -4.19 0.83 15.18
C ARG A 165 -4.13 1.28 13.72
N ALA A 166 -4.71 2.45 13.43
CA ALA A 166 -4.66 2.99 12.07
C ALA A 166 -3.25 3.39 11.64
N ARG A 167 -2.43 3.92 12.56
CA ARG A 167 -1.00 4.20 12.30
C ARG A 167 -0.23 2.92 12.06
N GLU A 168 -0.32 1.94 12.97
CA GLU A 168 0.36 0.65 12.83
C GLU A 168 0.00 -0.05 11.52
N MET A 169 -1.27 0.00 11.10
CA MET A 169 -1.68 -0.56 9.80
C MET A 169 -1.12 0.24 8.63
N ASN A 170 -1.17 1.57 8.69
CA ASN A 170 -0.59 2.43 7.66
C ASN A 170 0.95 2.25 7.56
N ASP A 171 1.63 2.05 8.68
CA ASP A 171 3.08 1.82 8.74
C ASP A 171 3.44 0.47 8.12
N ARG A 172 2.59 -0.57 8.30
CA ARG A 172 2.74 -1.84 7.58
C ARG A 172 2.59 -1.68 6.07
N LEU A 173 1.62 -0.87 5.62
CA LEU A 173 1.45 -0.56 4.19
C LEU A 173 2.66 0.21 3.66
N ALA A 174 3.12 1.24 4.37
CA ALA A 174 4.31 2.01 4.01
C ALA A 174 5.58 1.13 3.95
N SER A 175 5.75 0.22 4.92
CA SER A 175 6.83 -0.77 4.94
C SER A 175 6.84 -1.64 3.69
N ARG A 176 5.67 -2.14 3.26
CA ARG A 176 5.53 -2.96 2.07
C ARG A 176 5.87 -2.19 0.79
N GLU A 177 5.56 -0.90 0.74
CA GLU A 177 5.91 -0.01 -0.37
C GLU A 177 7.37 0.48 -0.32
N ASN A 178 8.16 0.03 0.66
CA ASN A 178 9.51 0.51 0.96
C ASN A 178 9.59 2.02 1.22
N TRP A 179 8.52 2.60 1.75
CA TRP A 179 8.48 4.00 2.14
C TRP A 179 9.02 4.22 3.54
N HIS A 180 9.53 5.44 3.76
CA HIS A 180 10.01 5.81 5.08
C HIS A 180 8.83 5.87 6.06
N ILE A 181 8.87 4.97 7.03
CA ILE A 181 7.90 4.93 8.12
C ILE A 181 8.31 6.00 9.13
N LEU A 182 7.37 6.87 9.50
CA LEU A 182 7.59 7.73 10.65
C LEU A 182 7.89 6.86 11.85
N GLU A 183 9.06 7.07 12.45
CA GLU A 183 9.27 6.47 13.75
C GLU A 183 8.10 6.93 14.66
N PRO A 184 7.39 5.99 15.32
CA PRO A 184 6.52 6.40 16.42
C PRO A 184 7.37 7.31 17.32
N PRO A 185 6.83 8.36 17.96
CA PRO A 185 7.66 9.25 18.76
C PRO A 185 8.54 8.44 19.72
N LYS A 186 9.81 8.27 19.35
CA LYS A 186 10.78 7.40 20.00
C LYS A 186 11.70 8.33 20.73
N GLU A 187 11.41 8.45 22.01
CA GLU A 187 12.32 7.97 23.05
C GLU A 187 11.75 8.40 24.39
N ARG A 188 11.70 7.48 25.34
CA ARG A 188 11.60 7.85 26.75
C ARG A 188 13.01 8.20 27.25
N GLN A 189 13.64 9.16 26.59
CA GLN A 189 14.82 9.82 27.11
C GLN A 189 14.39 10.58 28.35
N THR A 190 15.01 10.26 29.48
CA THR A 190 14.87 11.11 30.67
C THR A 190 15.48 12.48 30.36
N GLU A 191 15.01 13.56 31.00
CA GLU A 191 15.59 14.89 30.77
C GLU A 191 17.11 14.90 31.01
N THR A 192 17.58 14.16 32.01
CA THR A 192 19.01 13.92 32.27
C THR A 192 19.76 13.36 31.07
N GLU A 193 19.16 12.43 30.31
CA GLU A 193 19.80 11.79 29.16
C GLU A 193 19.93 12.78 27.99
N LYS A 194 18.90 13.61 27.79
CA LYS A 194 18.91 14.70 26.80
C LYS A 194 19.99 15.73 27.11
N GLU A 195 20.12 16.09 28.38
CA GLU A 195 21.14 17.04 28.83
C GLU A 195 22.56 16.51 28.65
N LEU A 196 22.81 15.23 28.92
CA LEU A 196 24.12 14.61 28.73
C LEU A 196 24.49 14.57 27.24
N ILE A 197 23.58 14.13 26.37
CA ILE A 197 23.81 14.09 24.92
C ILE A 197 24.02 15.51 24.37
N ALA A 198 23.21 16.49 24.80
CA ALA A 198 23.36 17.89 24.38
C ALA A 198 24.70 18.52 24.83
N LYS A 199 25.27 18.04 25.94
CA LYS A 199 26.59 18.46 26.44
C LYS A 199 27.75 17.62 25.87
N ASN A 200 27.47 16.68 24.98
CA ASN A 200 28.45 15.72 24.46
C ASN A 200 29.11 14.89 25.59
N GLU A 201 28.38 14.65 26.67
CA GLU A 201 28.80 13.85 27.82
C GLU A 201 28.31 12.40 27.70
N TYR A 202 29.05 11.47 28.30
CA TYR A 202 28.80 10.04 28.19
C TYR A 202 27.46 9.61 28.83
N SER A 203 26.58 9.01 28.01
CA SER A 203 25.36 8.33 28.47
C SER A 203 25.50 6.82 28.31
N TYR A 204 25.46 6.08 29.41
CA TYR A 204 25.56 4.62 29.37
C TYR A 204 24.38 3.95 28.64
N MET A 205 23.21 4.60 28.58
CA MET A 205 22.07 4.07 27.81
C MET A 205 22.26 4.27 26.31
N ASP A 206 22.86 5.39 25.91
CA ASP A 206 23.20 5.68 24.52
C ASP A 206 24.31 4.75 24.01
N ASP A 207 25.38 4.57 24.79
CA ASP A 207 26.45 3.60 24.53
C ASP A 207 25.89 2.18 24.35
N LEU A 208 24.95 1.76 25.20
CA LEU A 208 24.32 0.46 25.05
C LEU A 208 23.50 0.34 23.75
N ARG A 209 22.76 1.38 23.36
CA ARG A 209 22.03 1.40 22.08
C ARG A 209 22.98 1.32 20.89
N GLU A 210 24.07 2.07 20.93
CA GLU A 210 25.10 2.06 19.89
C GLU A 210 25.72 0.67 19.72
N ARG A 211 26.09 0.01 20.82
CA ARG A 211 26.63 -1.36 20.79
C ARG A 211 25.66 -2.37 20.20
N ILE A 212 24.36 -2.26 20.52
CA ILE A 212 23.34 -3.15 19.96
C ILE A 212 23.16 -2.87 18.46
N ASN A 213 23.07 -1.60 18.07
CA ASN A 213 22.94 -1.21 16.66
C ASN A 213 24.14 -1.67 15.83
N LYS A 214 25.36 -1.55 16.37
CA LYS A 214 26.57 -2.05 15.71
C LYS A 214 26.53 -3.56 15.49
N SER A 215 26.00 -4.33 16.44
CA SER A 215 25.80 -5.78 16.25
C SER A 215 24.74 -6.08 15.18
N LEU A 216 23.70 -5.25 15.05
CA LEU A 216 22.66 -5.43 14.03
C LEU A 216 23.09 -4.94 12.64
N GLN A 217 24.06 -4.04 12.53
CA GLN A 217 24.58 -3.59 11.23
C GLN A 217 25.47 -4.64 10.55
N ASP A 218 25.92 -5.66 11.28
CA ASP A 218 26.73 -6.73 10.72
C ASP A 218 25.89 -7.66 9.83
N VAL A 219 26.29 -7.80 8.57
CA VAL A 219 25.55 -8.56 7.54
C VAL A 219 25.55 -10.06 7.84
N SER A 220 26.56 -10.57 8.54
CA SER A 220 26.62 -11.99 8.91
C SER A 220 25.65 -12.37 10.03
N VAL A 221 25.04 -11.39 10.70
CA VAL A 221 24.12 -11.61 11.81
C VAL A 221 22.72 -11.84 11.25
N SER A 222 22.38 -13.13 11.07
CA SER A 222 21.08 -13.57 10.57
C SER A 222 20.34 -14.51 11.53
N SER A 223 20.98 -14.99 12.59
CA SER A 223 20.35 -15.85 13.62
C SER A 223 20.48 -15.26 15.01
N TYR A 224 19.67 -15.76 15.94
CA TYR A 224 19.70 -15.35 17.34
C TYR A 224 21.05 -15.66 17.99
N GLU A 225 21.61 -16.83 17.70
CA GLU A 225 22.91 -17.28 18.21
C GLU A 225 24.02 -16.36 17.73
N THR A 226 24.08 -16.06 16.43
CA THR A 226 25.09 -15.16 15.85
C THR A 226 24.94 -13.74 16.37
N PHE A 227 23.70 -13.27 16.59
CA PHE A 227 23.46 -11.97 17.22
C PHE A 227 23.98 -11.90 18.66
N LYS A 228 23.74 -12.95 19.45
CA LYS A 228 24.19 -13.05 20.83
C LYS A 228 25.72 -13.10 20.94
N GLU A 229 26.37 -13.86 20.06
CA GLU A 229 27.83 -13.89 19.95
C GLU A 229 28.38 -12.51 19.60
N ARG A 230 27.79 -11.85 18.59
CA ARG A 230 28.25 -10.53 18.15
C ARG A 230 28.04 -9.44 19.21
N LEU A 231 26.95 -9.50 19.96
CA LEU A 231 26.76 -8.64 21.14
C LEU A 231 27.83 -8.88 22.20
N SER A 232 28.21 -10.14 22.44
CA SER A 232 29.27 -10.48 23.38
C SER A 232 30.62 -9.92 22.94
N ASP A 233 30.94 -9.96 21.64
CA ASP A 233 32.14 -9.31 21.08
C ASP A 233 32.14 -7.80 21.32
N ASN A 234 30.96 -7.17 21.24
CA ASN A 234 30.75 -5.76 21.56
C ASN A 234 30.64 -5.49 23.07
N GLY A 235 30.98 -6.47 23.92
CA GLY A 235 31.03 -6.34 25.37
C GLY A 235 29.66 -6.29 26.06
N VAL A 236 28.61 -6.77 25.39
CA VAL A 236 27.23 -6.82 25.91
C VAL A 236 26.77 -8.26 26.03
N ILE A 237 26.42 -8.67 27.25
CA ILE A 237 25.86 -9.98 27.53
C ILE A 237 24.33 -9.89 27.45
N LEU A 238 23.76 -10.59 26.47
CA LEU A 238 22.32 -10.75 26.32
C LEU A 238 21.80 -11.94 27.15
N SER A 239 20.78 -11.69 27.95
CA SER A 239 20.09 -12.71 28.74
C SER A 239 18.58 -12.66 28.51
N GLU A 240 17.97 -13.83 28.36
CA GLU A 240 16.51 -13.96 28.28
C GLU A 240 15.93 -14.10 29.68
N ARG A 241 14.87 -13.34 29.96
CA ARG A 241 14.11 -13.48 31.21
C ARG A 241 12.62 -13.52 30.88
N GLY A 242 12.08 -14.73 30.75
CA GLY A 242 10.71 -14.93 30.26
C GLY A 242 10.59 -14.50 28.80
N GLN A 243 9.67 -13.58 28.51
CA GLN A 243 9.44 -13.07 27.14
C GLN A 243 10.21 -11.77 26.82
N THR A 244 11.20 -11.39 27.63
CA THR A 244 11.90 -10.09 27.50
C THR A 244 13.42 -10.24 27.49
N PHE A 245 14.11 -9.34 26.80
CA PHE A 245 15.56 -9.23 26.80
C PHE A 245 16.10 -8.32 27.91
N SER A 246 17.22 -8.77 28.50
CA SER A 246 18.01 -8.03 29.48
C SER A 246 19.47 -7.99 29.03
N TYR A 247 20.01 -6.78 28.92
CA TYR A 247 21.35 -6.49 28.45
C TYR A 247 22.24 -6.09 29.63
N ALA A 248 23.39 -6.76 29.79
CA ALA A 248 24.38 -6.45 30.82
C ALA A 248 25.73 -6.13 30.17
N PHE A 249 26.40 -5.06 30.61
CA PHE A 249 27.65 -4.62 30.02
C PHE A 249 28.48 -3.81 31.02
N LEU A 250 29.76 -3.60 30.71
CA LEU A 250 30.63 -2.66 31.42
C LEU A 250 30.61 -1.31 30.68
N ASP A 251 30.26 -0.26 31.42
CA ASP A 251 30.27 1.11 30.91
C ASP A 251 31.71 1.64 30.77
N ALA A 252 31.88 2.81 30.13
CA ALA A 252 33.20 3.42 29.91
C ALA A 252 33.99 3.70 31.20
N ASN A 253 33.33 3.70 32.36
CA ASN A 253 33.93 3.89 33.69
C ASN A 253 34.12 2.56 34.43
N ASN A 254 34.11 1.42 33.73
CA ASN A 254 34.21 0.07 34.29
C ASN A 254 33.12 -0.29 35.32
N LYS A 255 31.98 0.40 35.30
CA LYS A 255 30.85 0.07 36.18
C LYS A 255 29.94 -0.94 35.49
N GLN A 256 29.56 -1.98 36.22
CA GLN A 256 28.58 -2.95 35.75
C GLN A 256 27.20 -2.29 35.61
N ARG A 257 26.65 -2.35 34.40
CA ARG A 257 25.32 -1.84 34.07
C ARG A 257 24.44 -2.97 33.57
N ARG A 258 23.14 -2.81 33.81
CA ARG A 258 22.10 -3.68 33.28
C ARG A 258 20.89 -2.85 32.87
N ALA A 259 20.42 -3.06 31.65
CA ALA A 259 19.21 -2.44 31.13
C ALA A 259 18.26 -3.52 30.61
N ARG A 260 16.95 -3.26 30.73
CA ARG A 260 15.91 -4.10 30.12
C ARG A 260 15.48 -3.46 28.82
N GLU A 261 15.00 -4.27 27.88
CA GLU A 261 14.43 -3.77 26.63
C GLU A 261 13.38 -2.66 26.84
N THR A 262 12.56 -2.76 27.89
CA THR A 262 11.52 -1.76 28.21
C THR A 262 12.06 -0.38 28.57
N ARG A 263 13.34 -0.27 28.97
CA ARG A 263 14.03 1.00 29.22
C ARG A 263 14.80 1.52 28.02
N LEU A 264 15.16 0.65 27.07
CA LEU A 264 15.92 1.02 25.88
C LEU A 264 15.01 1.54 24.76
N GLY A 265 13.77 1.05 24.71
CA GLY A 265 12.82 1.33 23.66
C GLY A 265 12.41 0.03 22.94
N SER A 266 11.30 0.09 22.20
CA SER A 266 10.73 -1.07 21.49
C SER A 266 11.67 -1.69 20.46
N ASP A 267 12.62 -0.93 19.92
CA ASP A 267 13.54 -1.40 18.87
C ASP A 267 14.56 -2.42 19.38
N PHE A 268 14.89 -2.32 20.66
CA PHE A 268 15.79 -3.22 21.36
C PHE A 268 15.01 -4.35 22.06
N GLY A 269 13.72 -4.48 21.74
CA GLY A 269 12.82 -5.51 22.24
C GLY A 269 13.02 -6.83 21.53
N ARG A 270 12.82 -7.93 22.28
CA ARG A 270 12.94 -9.30 21.80
C ARG A 270 12.20 -9.57 20.49
N GLU A 271 10.94 -9.15 20.41
CA GLU A 271 10.11 -9.38 19.22
C GLU A 271 10.69 -8.68 17.98
N THR A 272 11.06 -7.41 18.10
CA THR A 272 11.63 -6.60 17.01
C THR A 272 12.94 -7.19 16.48
N ILE A 273 13.84 -7.56 17.39
CA ILE A 273 15.14 -8.12 17.04
C ILE A 273 15.00 -9.48 16.37
N LEU A 274 14.16 -10.38 16.90
CA LEU A 274 13.98 -11.71 16.31
C LEU A 274 13.33 -11.65 14.92
N HIS A 275 12.37 -10.74 14.73
CA HIS A 275 11.74 -10.54 13.43
C HIS A 275 12.73 -10.02 12.36
N GLU A 276 13.63 -9.11 12.73
CA GLU A 276 14.68 -8.63 11.82
C GLU A 276 15.66 -9.74 11.43
N LEU A 277 16.05 -10.61 12.37
CA LEU A 277 16.93 -11.76 12.09
C LEU A 277 16.25 -12.79 11.17
N GLU A 278 14.96 -13.08 11.39
CA GLU A 278 14.19 -13.98 10.55
C GLU A 278 14.10 -13.47 9.09
N LYS A 279 13.90 -12.15 8.91
CA LYS A 279 13.88 -11.51 7.60
C LYS A 279 15.20 -11.69 6.84
N ARG A 280 16.34 -11.55 7.54
CA ARG A 280 17.68 -11.73 6.95
C ARG A 280 17.94 -13.18 6.55
N THR A 281 17.48 -14.14 7.35
CA THR A 281 17.59 -15.56 7.02
C THR A 281 16.85 -15.88 5.71
N LYS A 282 15.63 -15.39 5.54
CA LYS A 282 14.84 -15.59 4.31
C LYS A 282 15.46 -14.95 3.06
N GLN A 283 16.10 -13.78 3.20
CA GLN A 283 16.80 -13.11 2.10
C GLN A 283 18.08 -13.86 1.68
N ASN A 284 18.79 -14.45 2.64
CA ASN A 284 19.96 -15.28 2.37
C ASN A 284 19.60 -16.61 1.70
N GLU A 285 18.44 -17.18 2.02
CA GLU A 285 17.90 -18.40 1.36
C GLU A 285 17.46 -18.13 -0.10
N PHE A 286 16.94 -16.95 -0.40
CA PHE A 286 16.48 -16.59 -1.75
C PHE A 286 17.64 -16.34 -2.73
N SER A 287 18.80 -15.91 -2.23
CA SER A 287 19.99 -15.60 -3.05
C SER A 287 20.77 -16.85 -3.49
N ALA A 288 20.42 -18.04 -2.98
CA ALA A 288 21.14 -19.29 -3.23
C ALA A 288 20.61 -20.12 -4.42
N VAL A 289 19.55 -19.68 -5.11
CA VAL A 289 18.84 -20.47 -6.13
C VAL A 289 19.18 -20.04 -7.58
N GLU A 290 19.83 -18.90 -7.79
CA GLU A 290 19.86 -18.22 -9.11
C GLU A 290 21.18 -18.37 -9.90
N GLN A 291 21.84 -19.53 -9.86
CA GLN A 291 23.00 -19.77 -10.72
C GLN A 291 22.99 -21.16 -11.34
N ARG A 292 22.45 -21.26 -12.56
CA ARG A 292 22.98 -22.01 -13.71
C ARG A 292 21.97 -22.00 -14.86
N GLU A 293 22.28 -21.28 -15.94
CA GLU A 293 21.71 -21.58 -17.26
C GLU A 293 22.80 -21.65 -18.34
N PRO A 294 22.73 -22.63 -19.26
CA PRO A 294 23.63 -22.73 -20.39
C PRO A 294 23.16 -21.86 -21.57
N ALA A 295 24.11 -21.48 -22.43
CA ALA A 295 23.86 -20.59 -23.56
C ALA A 295 23.01 -21.24 -24.67
N LEU A 296 21.86 -20.62 -24.98
CA LEU A 296 20.93 -21.02 -26.04
C LEU A 296 21.24 -20.39 -27.39
N THR A 297 20.84 -21.09 -28.45
CA THR A 297 20.98 -20.64 -29.84
C THR A 297 20.10 -19.40 -30.11
N PRO A 298 20.36 -18.60 -31.17
CA PRO A 298 19.62 -17.35 -31.42
C PRO A 298 18.09 -17.53 -31.59
N LEU A 299 17.64 -18.63 -32.18
CA LEU A 299 16.20 -18.91 -32.38
C LEU A 299 15.52 -19.34 -31.08
N GLU A 300 16.21 -20.09 -30.23
CA GLU A 300 15.73 -20.47 -28.90
C GLU A 300 15.67 -19.26 -27.96
N ARG A 301 16.60 -18.30 -28.12
CA ARG A 301 16.56 -17.00 -27.41
C ARG A 301 15.34 -16.16 -27.79
N ASP A 302 15.02 -16.02 -29.07
CA ASP A 302 13.83 -15.28 -29.52
C ASP A 302 12.53 -15.96 -29.06
N THR A 303 12.49 -17.29 -29.10
CA THR A 303 11.31 -18.07 -28.65
C THR A 303 11.12 -17.96 -27.14
N GLN A 304 12.18 -18.11 -26.36
CA GLN A 304 12.12 -17.90 -24.91
C GLN A 304 11.84 -16.44 -24.52
N GLN A 305 12.35 -15.46 -25.25
CA GLN A 305 12.00 -14.05 -25.02
C GLN A 305 10.50 -13.82 -25.22
N ARG A 306 9.92 -14.33 -26.31
CA ARG A 306 8.47 -14.25 -26.56
C ARG A 306 7.65 -15.00 -25.51
N GLU A 307 8.06 -16.20 -25.14
CA GLU A 307 7.41 -16.96 -24.07
C GLU A 307 7.51 -16.23 -22.73
N SER A 308 8.65 -15.64 -22.40
CA SER A 308 8.83 -14.84 -21.18
C SER A 308 8.00 -13.55 -21.19
N GLU A 309 7.84 -12.91 -22.35
CA GLU A 309 6.98 -11.74 -22.52
C GLU A 309 5.51 -12.11 -22.33
N ILE A 310 5.05 -13.22 -22.92
CA ILE A 310 3.68 -13.73 -22.71
C ILE A 310 3.45 -14.08 -21.24
N VAL A 311 4.39 -14.78 -20.60
CA VAL A 311 4.30 -15.10 -19.17
C VAL A 311 4.28 -13.83 -18.32
N SER A 312 5.07 -12.81 -18.66
CA SER A 312 5.06 -11.53 -17.94
C SER A 312 3.75 -10.76 -18.10
N LEU A 313 3.11 -10.84 -19.27
CA LEU A 313 1.79 -10.26 -19.53
C LEU A 313 0.70 -11.02 -18.78
N GLU A 314 0.71 -12.35 -18.81
CA GLU A 314 -0.20 -13.18 -18.03
C GLU A 314 -0.07 -12.87 -16.53
N GLN A 315 1.16 -12.76 -16.03
CA GLN A 315 1.44 -12.36 -14.64
C GLN A 315 0.96 -10.95 -14.31
N ALA A 316 0.91 -10.03 -15.26
CA ALA A 316 0.38 -8.67 -15.06
C ALA A 316 -1.16 -8.59 -15.16
N ILE A 317 -1.79 -9.48 -15.94
CA ILE A 317 -3.23 -9.50 -16.22
C ILE A 317 -3.99 -10.27 -15.12
N GLU A 318 -3.46 -11.42 -14.71
CA GLU A 318 -4.11 -12.31 -13.74
C GLU A 318 -4.48 -11.63 -12.41
N PRO A 319 -3.62 -10.79 -11.78
CA PRO A 319 -4.01 -10.07 -10.57
C PRO A 319 -5.18 -9.10 -10.81
N ARG A 320 -5.22 -8.41 -11.95
CA ARG A 320 -6.31 -7.45 -12.29
C ARG A 320 -7.63 -8.16 -12.53
N LYS A 321 -7.60 -9.30 -13.24
CA LYS A 321 -8.77 -10.15 -13.45
C LYS A 321 -9.29 -10.73 -12.13
N SER A 322 -8.37 -11.22 -11.29
CA SER A 322 -8.69 -11.70 -9.94
C SER A 322 -9.37 -10.61 -9.10
N GLU A 323 -8.87 -9.37 -9.17
CA GLU A 323 -9.43 -8.24 -8.46
C GLU A 323 -10.84 -7.85 -8.96
N ALA A 324 -11.05 -7.81 -10.28
CA ALA A 324 -12.38 -7.56 -10.86
C ALA A 324 -13.41 -8.61 -10.41
N LEU A 325 -13.03 -9.90 -10.42
CA LEU A 325 -13.86 -11.02 -9.95
C LEU A 325 -14.14 -10.94 -8.43
N LYS A 326 -13.14 -10.58 -7.62
CA LYS A 326 -13.31 -10.32 -6.18
C LYS A 326 -14.31 -9.18 -5.93
N ARG A 327 -14.22 -8.10 -6.73
CA ARG A 327 -15.15 -6.97 -6.61
C ARG A 327 -16.58 -7.37 -6.98
N GLU A 328 -16.73 -8.12 -8.07
CA GLU A 328 -18.02 -8.66 -8.49
C GLU A 328 -18.66 -9.56 -7.43
N SER A 329 -17.91 -10.55 -6.92
CA SER A 329 -18.40 -11.46 -5.89
C SER A 329 -18.81 -10.72 -4.61
N THR A 330 -18.08 -9.67 -4.23
CA THR A 330 -18.41 -8.85 -3.07
C THR A 330 -19.70 -8.05 -3.27
N ILE A 331 -19.93 -7.51 -4.47
CA ILE A 331 -21.19 -6.85 -4.84
C ILE A 331 -22.35 -7.85 -4.78
N ASN A 332 -22.18 -9.05 -5.34
CA ASN A 332 -23.22 -10.10 -5.30
C ASN A 332 -23.57 -10.47 -3.85
N ARG A 333 -22.55 -10.67 -2.98
CA ARG A 333 -22.75 -10.93 -1.55
C ARG A 333 -23.53 -9.82 -0.85
N PHE A 334 -23.24 -8.56 -1.17
CA PHE A 334 -23.98 -7.42 -0.61
C PHE A 334 -25.44 -7.40 -1.11
N ILE A 335 -25.66 -7.62 -2.40
CA ILE A 335 -27.00 -7.72 -2.98
C ILE A 335 -27.82 -8.82 -2.29
N ASP A 336 -27.23 -9.99 -2.07
CA ASP A 336 -27.93 -11.11 -1.43
C ASP A 336 -28.23 -10.84 0.04
N THR A 337 -27.30 -10.16 0.74
CA THR A 337 -27.52 -9.70 2.12
C THR A 337 -28.73 -8.78 2.21
N ILE A 338 -28.84 -7.77 1.33
CA ILE A 338 -29.96 -6.82 1.39
C ILE A 338 -31.29 -7.43 0.89
N LYS A 339 -31.24 -8.40 -0.03
CA LYS A 339 -32.43 -9.13 -0.51
C LYS A 339 -33.13 -9.91 0.61
N GLN A 340 -32.36 -10.53 1.51
CA GLN A 340 -32.91 -11.30 2.64
C GLN A 340 -33.80 -10.46 3.56
N PHE A 341 -33.64 -9.14 3.52
CA PHE A 341 -34.41 -8.20 4.35
C PHE A 341 -35.23 -7.20 3.53
N ALA A 342 -35.41 -7.45 2.23
CA ALA A 342 -36.11 -6.55 1.31
C ALA A 342 -37.54 -6.22 1.77
N GLY A 343 -38.21 -7.12 2.49
CA GLY A 343 -39.54 -6.89 3.04
C GLY A 343 -39.63 -5.73 4.04
N ARG A 344 -38.52 -5.29 4.66
CA ARG A 344 -38.50 -4.21 5.65
C ARG A 344 -38.30 -2.83 5.02
N VAL A 345 -37.54 -2.75 3.92
CA VAL A 345 -37.24 -1.49 3.21
C VAL A 345 -37.26 -1.71 1.68
N PRO A 346 -38.41 -2.05 1.09
CA PRO A 346 -38.48 -2.58 -0.28
C PRO A 346 -38.04 -1.58 -1.35
N GLU A 347 -38.50 -0.34 -1.30
CA GLU A 347 -38.18 0.68 -2.31
C GLU A 347 -36.69 1.03 -2.36
N LEU A 348 -36.08 1.24 -1.18
CA LEU A 348 -34.66 1.57 -1.09
C LEU A 348 -33.79 0.37 -1.52
N THR A 349 -34.16 -0.83 -1.10
CA THR A 349 -33.45 -2.07 -1.47
C THR A 349 -33.50 -2.30 -2.98
N GLN A 350 -34.66 -2.09 -3.61
CA GLN A 350 -34.81 -2.23 -5.06
C GLN A 350 -33.97 -1.17 -5.81
N ARG A 351 -33.97 0.08 -5.34
CA ARG A 351 -33.17 1.15 -5.92
C ARG A 351 -31.67 0.86 -5.85
N VAL A 352 -31.16 0.46 -4.68
CA VAL A 352 -29.74 0.12 -4.49
C VAL A 352 -29.36 -1.11 -5.32
N THR A 353 -30.18 -2.16 -5.32
CA THR A 353 -29.93 -3.37 -6.12
C THR A 353 -29.83 -3.04 -7.61
N ARG A 354 -30.73 -2.18 -8.12
CA ARG A 354 -30.71 -1.76 -9.53
C ARG A 354 -29.42 -1.03 -9.88
N LYS A 355 -29.01 -0.06 -9.06
CA LYS A 355 -27.77 0.70 -9.30
C LYS A 355 -26.54 -0.23 -9.24
N LEU A 356 -26.47 -1.12 -8.26
CA LEU A 356 -25.35 -2.07 -8.14
C LEU A 356 -25.23 -3.07 -9.30
N LYS A 357 -26.36 -3.50 -9.87
CA LYS A 357 -26.34 -4.31 -11.10
C LYS A 357 -25.71 -3.56 -12.27
N GLN A 358 -26.06 -2.28 -12.44
CA GLN A 358 -25.44 -1.43 -13.46
C GLN A 358 -23.94 -1.21 -13.19
N THR A 359 -23.55 -1.03 -11.93
CA THR A 359 -22.14 -0.90 -11.55
C THR A 359 -21.37 -2.18 -11.85
N LYS A 360 -21.95 -3.34 -11.58
CA LYS A 360 -21.39 -4.65 -11.92
C LYS A 360 -21.15 -4.78 -13.44
N GLU A 361 -22.15 -4.47 -14.25
CA GLU A 361 -22.03 -4.50 -15.72
C GLU A 361 -20.88 -3.59 -16.20
N LYS A 362 -20.79 -2.37 -15.65
CA LYS A 362 -19.70 -1.43 -15.98
C LYS A 362 -18.31 -1.93 -15.58
N ILE A 363 -18.17 -2.64 -14.46
CA ILE A 363 -16.87 -3.18 -14.03
C ILE A 363 -16.36 -4.21 -15.04
N LEU A 364 -17.24 -5.10 -15.50
CA LEU A 364 -16.91 -6.11 -16.50
C LEU A 364 -16.60 -5.45 -17.85
N ASP A 365 -17.44 -4.51 -18.29
CA ASP A 365 -17.23 -3.77 -19.54
C ASP A 365 -15.90 -2.97 -19.53
N ASP A 366 -15.56 -2.29 -18.43
CA ASP A 366 -14.29 -1.54 -18.31
C ASP A 366 -13.09 -2.47 -18.30
N PHE A 367 -13.18 -3.62 -17.62
CA PHE A 367 -12.15 -4.65 -17.68
C PHE A 367 -11.95 -5.16 -19.11
N GLU A 368 -13.01 -5.55 -19.81
CA GLU A 368 -12.95 -6.05 -21.19
C GLU A 368 -12.40 -5.00 -22.17
N ARG A 369 -12.81 -3.74 -22.02
CA ARG A 369 -12.32 -2.63 -22.85
C ARG A 369 -10.83 -2.37 -22.64
N ARG A 370 -10.37 -2.30 -21.40
CA ARG A 370 -8.95 -2.08 -21.08
C ARG A 370 -8.10 -3.26 -21.53
N PHE A 371 -8.58 -4.48 -21.26
CA PHE A 371 -7.93 -5.70 -21.72
C PHE A 371 -7.76 -5.70 -23.25
N SER A 372 -8.82 -5.39 -23.99
CA SER A 372 -8.78 -5.29 -25.45
C SER A 372 -7.80 -4.22 -25.95
N LYS A 373 -7.68 -3.10 -25.22
CA LYS A 373 -6.75 -2.01 -25.55
C LYS A 373 -5.30 -2.42 -25.32
N ASP A 374 -5.02 -3.04 -24.18
CA ASP A 374 -3.66 -3.50 -23.83
C ASP A 374 -3.19 -4.58 -24.82
N MET A 375 -4.07 -5.52 -25.20
CA MET A 375 -3.77 -6.53 -26.24
C MET A 375 -3.45 -5.90 -27.59
N LYS A 376 -4.21 -4.88 -28.01
CA LYS A 376 -3.93 -4.15 -29.27
C LYS A 376 -2.60 -3.40 -29.23
N ASN A 377 -2.27 -2.78 -28.09
CA ASN A 377 -0.99 -2.10 -27.93
C ASN A 377 0.18 -3.10 -28.01
N TYR A 378 0.03 -4.26 -27.37
CA TYR A 378 1.00 -5.34 -27.45
C TYR A 378 1.19 -5.85 -28.89
N GLU A 379 0.11 -6.11 -29.63
CA GLU A 379 0.17 -6.50 -31.04
C GLU A 379 0.91 -5.45 -31.89
N GLN A 380 0.66 -4.17 -31.65
CA GLN A 380 1.36 -3.07 -32.34
C GLN A 380 2.84 -2.98 -31.98
N GLU A 381 3.21 -3.25 -30.72
CA GLU A 381 4.62 -3.28 -30.30
C GLU A 381 5.36 -4.46 -30.93
N GLN A 382 4.72 -5.64 -30.99
CA GLN A 382 5.26 -6.81 -31.69
C GLN A 382 5.40 -6.55 -33.19
N GLN A 383 4.44 -5.88 -33.81
CA GLN A 383 4.54 -5.53 -35.23
C GLN A 383 5.69 -4.55 -35.49
N LYS A 384 5.88 -3.54 -34.62
CA LYS A 384 7.00 -2.60 -34.71
C LYS A 384 8.35 -3.26 -34.44
N SER A 385 8.43 -4.24 -33.54
CA SER A 385 9.67 -4.97 -33.27
C SER A 385 10.05 -5.85 -34.46
N LEU A 386 9.09 -6.57 -35.04
CA LEU A 386 9.25 -7.35 -36.27
C LEU A 386 9.67 -6.47 -37.46
N GLU A 387 9.05 -5.31 -37.66
CA GLU A 387 9.44 -4.36 -38.70
C GLU A 387 10.86 -3.80 -38.51
N LYS A 388 11.28 -3.55 -37.27
CA LYS A 388 12.66 -3.13 -36.96
C LYS A 388 13.67 -4.25 -37.22
N GLN A 389 13.31 -5.51 -36.91
CA GLN A 389 14.15 -6.68 -37.14
C GLN A 389 14.32 -6.94 -38.64
N ALA A 390 13.21 -6.97 -39.39
CA ALA A 390 13.22 -7.08 -40.85
C ALA A 390 14.05 -5.96 -41.52
N ASN A 391 13.94 -4.72 -41.04
CA ASN A 391 14.75 -3.61 -41.56
C ASN A 391 16.25 -3.74 -41.24
N ARG A 392 16.62 -4.38 -40.12
CA ARG A 392 18.03 -4.67 -39.78
C ARG A 392 18.59 -5.80 -40.65
N ASP A 393 17.78 -6.82 -40.94
CA ASP A 393 18.17 -7.96 -41.78
C ASP A 393 18.35 -7.53 -43.25
N VAL A 394 17.46 -6.67 -43.76
CA VAL A 394 17.62 -6.06 -45.10
C VAL A 394 18.85 -5.14 -45.19
N GLN A 395 19.28 -4.53 -44.09
CA GLN A 395 20.52 -3.73 -44.04
C GLN A 395 21.79 -4.59 -43.92
N SER A 396 21.70 -5.80 -43.33
CA SER A 396 22.84 -6.71 -43.21
C SER A 396 23.11 -7.46 -44.52
N GLU A 397 22.09 -7.78 -45.31
CA GLU A 397 22.21 -8.37 -46.65
C GLU A 397 22.76 -7.41 -47.72
N LYS A 398 22.69 -6.09 -47.50
CA LYS A 398 23.17 -5.07 -48.45
C LYS A 398 24.67 -4.72 -48.34
N LYS A 399 25.45 -5.40 -47.49
CA LYS A 399 26.92 -5.24 -47.50
C LYS A 399 27.53 -6.14 -48.60
N PRO A 400 28.17 -5.57 -49.64
CA PRO A 400 28.80 -6.40 -50.68
C PRO A 400 30.00 -7.13 -50.09
N THR A 401 30.05 -8.44 -50.31
CA THR A 401 31.25 -9.26 -50.13
C THR A 401 32.36 -8.70 -51.02
N LYS A 402 33.38 -8.08 -50.42
CA LYS A 402 34.63 -7.81 -51.12
C LYS A 402 35.30 -9.16 -51.40
N ASP A 403 35.24 -9.59 -52.65
CA ASP A 403 36.11 -10.63 -53.19
C ASP A 403 37.56 -10.23 -52.94
N HIS A 404 38.23 -10.95 -52.06
CA HIS A 404 39.68 -10.96 -51.98
C HIS A 404 40.19 -11.98 -53.01
N ASP A 405 40.36 -11.52 -54.24
CA ASP A 405 41.21 -12.18 -55.22
C ASP A 405 42.66 -12.17 -54.67
N ARG A 406 43.05 -13.28 -54.04
CA ARG A 406 44.44 -13.59 -53.72
C ARG A 406 44.97 -14.48 -54.85
N GLY A 407 45.54 -13.84 -55.86
CA GLY A 407 46.40 -14.51 -56.82
C GLY A 407 47.51 -15.29 -56.12
N MET A 408 47.57 -16.59 -56.40
CA MET A 408 48.71 -17.46 -56.11
C MET A 408 49.42 -17.79 -57.44
N SER A 409 50.69 -17.36 -57.50
CA SER A 409 51.84 -17.91 -58.24
C SER A 409 51.68 -18.36 -59.70
N ARG A 410 52.41 -17.70 -60.62
CA ARG A 410 53.80 -18.06 -60.98
C ARG A 410 54.47 -16.94 -61.77
#